data_AF-A0A1W9I2K3-F1
#
_entry.id   AF-A0A1W9I2K3-F1
#
_cell.length_a   1.000
_cell.length_b   1.000
_cell.length_c   1.000
_cell.angle_alpha   90.00
_cell.angle_beta   90.00
_cell.angle_gamma   90.00
#
_symmetry.space_group_name_H-M   'P 1'
#
loop_
_entity.id
_entity.type
_entity.pdbx_description
1 polymer ?
#
loop_
_entity_poly.entity_id
_entity_poly.type
_entity_poly.pdbx_seq_one_letter_code
_entity_poly.pdbx_strand_id
1 'polypeptide(L)'
;MKKVKSILIASLVVVGIGCNTKKELVPVSIPESVPSPSKPSSVPTPKTSSAGVKFQISEPNVPNQYQIWITWPKDFKTIVIEDSGVSIFQSTPGQREFFYTLRDNSPYSLRAFLISDDGIRVVGEYKGRTPKDLVFSGSLVMEKELNFDVHRVFFAGAAKIQTNGFNFKIKADKIFSENAEIFTFPRNQKATLAGRHGGNVNLVGSEATGNLRISMRGESGGDGIDGMNYSTRAADGASGSAGAHDCARALGAIVRCWCTSSPGPGMPGADGLDGRPGSDSGKGGNSGSVVVKITTDHNFHLNVEQEAGISGNPGHGSEGQEGGHGGAPGNPTSNECGGSYPGQNGKRGKSGTDGMRPSDGEIEKKCISIGQVVRDCE
;
A
#
# COMPACT_ATOMS: atom_id res chain seq x y z
N MET A 1 -30.88 82.51 -0.59
CA MET A 1 -29.54 82.85 -0.06
C MET A 1 -29.20 81.91 1.10
N LYS A 2 -27.99 81.30 1.08
CA LYS A 2 -27.30 80.55 2.16
C LYS A 2 -27.95 79.20 2.55
N LYS A 3 -27.28 78.05 2.70
CA LYS A 3 -25.90 77.55 2.46
C LYS A 3 -26.08 76.02 2.38
N VAL A 4 -25.56 75.35 1.35
CA VAL A 4 -25.50 73.87 1.29
C VAL A 4 -24.10 73.44 1.75
N LYS A 5 -24.02 72.63 2.81
CA LYS A 5 -22.79 71.95 3.25
C LYS A 5 -22.66 70.65 2.46
N SER A 6 -21.56 70.50 1.72
CA SER A 6 -21.14 69.24 1.12
C SER A 6 -20.43 68.39 2.18
N ILE A 7 -20.82 67.12 2.28
CA ILE A 7 -20.12 66.07 3.02
C ILE A 7 -19.51 65.13 1.98
N LEU A 8 -18.19 65.07 1.92
CA LEU A 8 -17.43 64.11 1.12
C LEU A 8 -17.24 62.84 1.97
N ILE A 9 -17.76 61.70 1.52
CA ILE A 9 -17.43 60.38 2.08
C ILE A 9 -16.55 59.68 1.04
N ALA A 10 -15.28 59.48 1.38
CA ALA A 10 -14.34 58.69 0.60
C ALA A 10 -14.50 57.22 1.00
N SER A 11 -15.06 56.40 0.09
CA SER A 11 -15.07 54.94 0.22
C SER A 11 -13.86 54.36 -0.50
N LEU A 12 -12.93 53.83 0.29
CA LEU A 12 -11.77 53.08 -0.15
C LEU A 12 -12.25 51.68 -0.59
N VAL A 13 -12.23 51.39 -1.89
CA VAL A 13 -12.49 50.05 -2.42
C VAL A 13 -11.17 49.29 -2.49
N VAL A 14 -10.97 48.35 -1.57
CA VAL A 14 -9.88 47.37 -1.64
C VAL A 14 -10.40 46.13 -2.37
N VAL A 15 -9.93 45.94 -3.60
CA VAL A 15 -10.19 44.72 -4.38
C VAL A 15 -9.21 43.63 -3.91
N GLY A 16 -9.68 42.76 -3.02
CA GLY A 16 -9.00 41.52 -2.65
C GLY A 16 -9.54 40.35 -3.46
N ILE A 17 -8.84 39.95 -4.51
CA ILE A 17 -9.09 38.69 -5.23
C ILE A 17 -8.34 37.59 -4.47
N GLY A 18 -9.08 36.77 -3.73
CA GLY A 18 -8.55 35.62 -3.00
C GLY A 18 -9.58 34.49 -2.96
N CYS A 19 -9.89 33.89 -4.12
CA CYS A 19 -10.66 32.65 -4.19
C CYS A 19 -9.73 31.48 -3.91
N ASN A 20 -9.70 31.03 -2.65
CA ASN A 20 -9.03 29.81 -2.23
C ASN A 20 -10.11 28.75 -1.97
N THR A 21 -10.65 28.15 -3.03
CA THR A 21 -11.57 27.01 -2.91
C THR A 21 -10.75 25.76 -2.60
N LYS A 22 -10.69 25.39 -1.31
CA LYS A 22 -10.35 24.03 -0.91
C LYS A 22 -11.29 23.08 -1.63
N LYS A 23 -10.78 22.36 -2.63
CA LYS A 23 -11.44 21.17 -3.17
C LYS A 23 -11.50 20.15 -2.04
N GLU A 24 -12.66 20.07 -1.40
CA GLU A 24 -13.00 19.01 -0.48
C GLU A 24 -13.00 17.70 -1.28
N LEU A 25 -12.05 16.82 -0.97
CA LEU A 25 -11.97 15.50 -1.56
C LEU A 25 -13.16 14.70 -1.05
N VAL A 26 -14.22 14.64 -1.86
CA VAL A 26 -15.37 13.76 -1.59
C VAL A 26 -14.82 12.33 -1.49
N PRO A 27 -15.01 11.63 -0.36
CA PRO A 27 -14.56 10.25 -0.22
C PRO A 27 -15.23 9.40 -1.31
N VAL A 28 -14.41 8.76 -2.13
CA VAL A 28 -14.89 7.87 -3.21
C VAL A 28 -15.59 6.69 -2.55
N SER A 29 -16.91 6.59 -2.76
CA SER A 29 -17.69 5.44 -2.34
C SER A 29 -17.15 4.20 -3.04
N ILE A 30 -16.54 3.30 -2.28
CA ILE A 30 -16.27 1.93 -2.75
C ILE A 30 -17.64 1.36 -3.13
N PRO A 31 -17.85 0.86 -4.36
CA PRO A 31 -19.12 0.25 -4.72
C PRO A 31 -19.46 -0.84 -3.70
N GLU A 32 -20.56 -0.64 -2.97
CA GLU A 32 -20.96 -1.34 -1.73
C GLU A 32 -21.18 -2.85 -1.92
N SER A 33 -21.10 -3.31 -3.16
CA SER A 33 -20.76 -4.67 -3.50
C SER A 33 -20.06 -4.63 -4.84
N VAL A 34 -18.84 -5.16 -4.91
CA VAL A 34 -18.27 -5.54 -6.21
C VAL A 34 -19.15 -6.69 -6.69
N PRO A 35 -19.99 -6.48 -7.73
CA PRO A 35 -20.88 -7.54 -8.18
C PRO A 35 -20.03 -8.74 -8.62
N SER A 36 -20.41 -9.94 -8.19
CA SER A 36 -19.81 -11.17 -8.69
C SER A 36 -19.77 -11.13 -10.22
N PRO A 37 -18.66 -11.52 -10.86
CA PRO A 37 -18.47 -11.37 -12.29
C PRO A 37 -19.57 -12.11 -13.05
N SER A 38 -20.51 -11.38 -13.62
CA SER A 38 -21.44 -11.91 -14.61
C SER A 38 -20.66 -12.16 -15.89
N LYS A 39 -20.78 -13.36 -16.46
CA LYS A 39 -20.15 -13.75 -17.74
C LYS A 39 -20.25 -12.60 -18.75
N PRO A 40 -19.15 -12.24 -19.44
CA PRO A 40 -19.13 -11.07 -20.31
C PRO A 40 -20.25 -11.17 -21.34
N SER A 41 -21.14 -10.17 -21.32
CA SER A 41 -22.17 -10.01 -22.35
C SER A 41 -21.45 -9.60 -23.61
N SER A 42 -21.33 -10.52 -24.56
CA SER A 42 -20.68 -10.27 -25.84
C SER A 42 -21.40 -9.14 -26.57
N VAL A 43 -20.63 -8.19 -27.10
CA VAL A 43 -21.13 -7.09 -27.92
C VAL A 43 -21.96 -7.66 -29.08
N PRO A 44 -23.22 -7.24 -29.26
CA PRO A 44 -24.05 -7.78 -30.32
C PRO A 44 -23.48 -7.43 -31.69
N THR A 45 -23.29 -8.46 -32.52
CA THR A 45 -22.72 -8.37 -33.87
C THR A 45 -23.55 -7.42 -34.75
N PRO A 46 -22.92 -6.66 -35.68
CA PRO A 46 -23.65 -5.80 -36.62
C PRO A 46 -24.78 -6.56 -37.30
N LYS A 47 -25.98 -5.97 -37.30
CA LYS A 47 -27.15 -6.53 -38.00
C LYS A 47 -27.54 -5.61 -39.14
N THR A 48 -27.60 -6.17 -40.34
CA THR A 48 -28.19 -5.51 -41.51
C THR A 48 -29.61 -6.03 -41.65
N SER A 49 -30.58 -5.12 -41.72
CA SER A 49 -31.97 -5.49 -41.99
C SER A 49 -32.15 -5.86 -43.47
N SER A 50 -33.25 -6.56 -43.78
CA SER A 50 -33.62 -6.88 -45.17
C SER A 50 -33.86 -5.65 -46.04
N ALA A 51 -34.11 -4.48 -45.44
CA ALA A 51 -34.33 -3.21 -46.13
C ALA A 51 -33.07 -2.33 -46.22
N GLY A 52 -31.89 -2.86 -45.86
CA GLY A 52 -30.62 -2.14 -45.98
C GLY A 52 -30.33 -1.13 -44.86
N VAL A 53 -31.16 -1.09 -43.81
CA VAL A 53 -30.83 -0.34 -42.58
C VAL A 53 -29.78 -1.13 -41.81
N LYS A 54 -28.69 -0.48 -41.43
CA LYS A 54 -27.59 -1.09 -40.68
C LYS A 54 -27.52 -0.47 -39.29
N PHE A 55 -27.42 -1.35 -38.30
CA PHE A 55 -27.16 -0.96 -36.91
C PHE A 55 -25.76 -1.45 -36.55
N GLN A 56 -24.89 -0.50 -36.20
CA GLN A 56 -23.54 -0.78 -35.77
C GLN A 56 -23.32 -0.16 -34.39
N ILE A 57 -22.95 -0.98 -33.41
CA ILE A 57 -22.53 -0.48 -32.10
C ILE A 57 -21.08 0.00 -32.18
N SER A 58 -20.82 1.16 -31.60
CA SER A 58 -19.53 1.80 -31.44
C SER A 58 -19.28 1.99 -29.95
N GLU A 59 -18.02 1.83 -29.57
CA GLU A 59 -17.55 1.82 -28.19
C GLU A 59 -16.58 2.97 -28.00
N PRO A 60 -17.08 4.19 -27.76
CA PRO A 60 -16.20 5.32 -27.50
C PRO A 60 -15.35 5.06 -26.26
N ASN A 61 -14.18 5.71 -26.19
CA ASN A 61 -13.28 5.67 -25.03
C ASN A 61 -13.82 6.53 -23.87
N VAL A 62 -15.11 6.40 -23.57
CA VAL A 62 -15.80 7.07 -22.47
C VAL A 62 -16.46 5.99 -21.60
N PRO A 63 -16.17 5.95 -20.28
CA PRO A 63 -16.75 4.95 -19.40
C PRO A 63 -18.27 4.96 -19.43
N ASN A 64 -18.87 3.77 -19.40
CA ASN A 64 -20.31 3.54 -19.36
C ASN A 64 -21.09 4.16 -20.52
N GLN A 65 -20.42 4.47 -21.63
CA GLN A 65 -21.04 5.04 -22.82
C GLN A 65 -20.84 4.13 -24.03
N TYR A 66 -21.94 3.90 -24.74
CA TYR A 66 -21.99 3.16 -26.00
C TYR A 66 -22.77 3.99 -27.02
N GLN A 67 -22.50 3.79 -28.30
CA GLN A 67 -23.20 4.48 -29.38
C GLN A 67 -23.71 3.47 -30.39
N ILE A 68 -24.94 3.64 -30.87
CA ILE A 68 -25.44 2.90 -32.03
C ILE A 68 -25.45 3.86 -33.22
N TRP A 69 -24.63 3.56 -34.21
CA TRP A 69 -24.63 4.20 -35.51
C TRP A 69 -25.65 3.49 -36.40
N ILE A 70 -26.69 4.23 -36.77
CA ILE A 70 -27.78 3.75 -37.61
C ILE A 70 -27.61 4.41 -38.97
N THR A 71 -27.49 3.61 -40.03
CA THR A 71 -27.38 4.11 -41.40
C THR A 71 -28.43 3.48 -42.30
N TRP A 72 -28.88 4.23 -43.32
CA TRP A 72 -29.91 3.75 -44.25
C TRP A 72 -29.67 4.18 -45.71
N PRO A 73 -30.32 3.51 -46.68
CA PRO A 73 -30.18 3.78 -48.11
C PRO A 73 -30.54 5.21 -48.53
N LYS A 74 -29.99 5.64 -49.68
CA LYS A 74 -30.09 7.02 -50.17
C LYS A 74 -31.49 7.42 -50.63
N ASP A 75 -32.29 6.43 -51.03
CA ASP A 75 -33.63 6.51 -51.58
C ASP A 75 -34.72 6.64 -50.50
N PHE A 76 -34.36 6.46 -49.23
CA PHE A 76 -35.30 6.64 -48.12
C PHE A 76 -35.57 8.15 -47.91
N LYS A 77 -36.84 8.56 -48.08
CA LYS A 77 -37.27 9.96 -47.90
C LYS A 77 -37.18 10.40 -46.44
N THR A 78 -37.88 9.68 -45.56
CA THR A 78 -37.98 9.99 -44.13
C THR A 78 -37.92 8.72 -43.31
N ILE A 79 -37.00 8.66 -42.35
CA ILE A 79 -36.85 7.59 -41.38
C ILE A 79 -37.20 8.12 -39.99
N VAL A 80 -38.00 7.37 -39.26
CA VAL A 80 -38.23 7.57 -37.83
C VAL A 80 -37.57 6.43 -37.06
N ILE A 81 -36.82 6.76 -36.03
CA ILE A 81 -36.25 5.78 -35.11
C ILE A 81 -36.98 5.88 -33.79
N GLU A 82 -37.42 4.73 -33.29
CA GLU A 82 -37.99 4.58 -31.96
C GLU A 82 -37.06 3.76 -31.07
N ASP A 83 -36.97 4.10 -29.79
CA ASP A 83 -36.50 3.19 -28.75
C ASP A 83 -37.67 2.86 -27.82
N SER A 84 -37.96 1.56 -27.67
CA SER A 84 -38.97 1.06 -26.73
C SER A 84 -40.35 1.71 -26.91
N GLY A 85 -40.70 2.03 -28.16
CA GLY A 85 -41.97 2.64 -28.56
C GLY A 85 -42.01 4.17 -28.48
N VAL A 86 -40.91 4.83 -28.13
CA VAL A 86 -40.80 6.29 -28.11
C VAL A 86 -39.98 6.76 -29.29
N SER A 87 -40.51 7.69 -30.10
CA SER A 87 -39.76 8.31 -31.18
C SER A 87 -38.61 9.15 -30.60
N ILE A 88 -37.38 8.77 -30.95
CA ILE A 88 -36.16 9.44 -30.51
C ILE A 88 -35.53 10.28 -31.62
N PHE A 89 -35.93 10.05 -32.87
CA PHE A 89 -35.35 10.72 -34.02
C PHE A 89 -36.25 10.63 -35.26
N GLN A 90 -36.27 11.70 -36.05
CA GLN A 90 -36.86 11.75 -37.38
C GLN A 90 -35.87 12.43 -38.34
N SER A 91 -35.55 11.76 -39.45
CA SER A 91 -34.59 12.28 -40.42
C SER A 91 -35.17 13.42 -41.24
N THR A 92 -34.32 14.39 -41.60
CA THR A 92 -34.62 15.34 -42.68
C THR A 92 -34.28 14.73 -44.05
N PRO A 93 -34.90 15.21 -45.15
CA PRO A 93 -34.53 14.75 -46.49
C PRO A 93 -33.02 14.85 -46.74
N GLY A 94 -32.42 13.76 -47.21
CA GLY A 94 -30.98 13.68 -47.50
C GLY A 94 -30.10 13.25 -46.32
N GLN A 95 -30.60 13.27 -45.07
CA GLN A 95 -29.90 12.69 -43.93
C GLN A 95 -29.93 11.16 -44.00
N ARG A 96 -28.80 10.51 -43.70
CA ARG A 96 -28.62 9.06 -43.88
C ARG A 96 -28.08 8.33 -42.67
N GLU A 97 -27.84 9.07 -41.61
CA GLU A 97 -27.26 8.55 -40.39
C GLU A 97 -27.79 9.23 -39.14
N PHE A 98 -27.78 8.47 -38.06
CA PHE A 98 -28.12 8.90 -36.72
C PHE A 98 -27.24 8.17 -35.71
N PHE A 99 -26.83 8.88 -34.65
CA PHE A 99 -26.07 8.32 -33.54
C PHE A 99 -26.94 8.34 -32.29
N TYR A 100 -27.17 7.16 -31.71
CA TYR A 100 -27.90 7.03 -30.46
C TYR A 100 -26.96 6.64 -29.32
N THR A 101 -26.89 7.46 -28.27
CA THR A 101 -26.04 7.18 -27.11
C THR A 101 -26.81 6.36 -26.08
N LEU A 102 -26.19 5.26 -25.65
CA LEU A 102 -26.67 4.38 -24.61
C LEU A 102 -25.77 4.47 -23.37
N ARG A 103 -26.37 4.26 -22.20
CA ARG A 103 -25.63 4.08 -20.93
C ARG A 103 -25.29 2.61 -20.70
N ASP A 104 -24.44 2.32 -19.72
CA ASP A 104 -24.07 0.96 -19.33
C ASP A 104 -25.27 0.15 -18.86
N ASN A 105 -25.22 -1.16 -19.11
CA ASN A 105 -26.23 -2.13 -18.67
C ASN A 105 -27.69 -1.76 -19.04
N SER A 106 -27.88 -0.91 -20.04
CA SER A 106 -29.18 -0.38 -20.43
C SER A 106 -29.77 -1.27 -21.53
N PRO A 107 -30.99 -1.82 -21.35
CA PRO A 107 -31.67 -2.48 -22.45
C PRO A 107 -32.03 -1.44 -23.52
N TYR A 108 -31.99 -1.85 -24.77
CA TYR A 108 -32.44 -1.01 -25.88
C TYR A 108 -33.27 -1.84 -26.86
N SER A 109 -34.27 -1.23 -27.46
CA SER A 109 -35.13 -1.85 -28.46
C SER A 109 -35.44 -0.86 -29.57
N LEU A 110 -34.50 -0.75 -30.50
CA LEU A 110 -34.56 0.18 -31.61
C LEU A 110 -35.41 -0.38 -32.75
N ARG A 111 -36.33 0.44 -33.26
CA ARG A 111 -37.08 0.17 -34.49
C ARG A 111 -36.94 1.33 -35.45
N ALA A 112 -36.65 1.03 -36.71
CA ALA A 112 -36.59 2.01 -37.78
C ALA A 112 -37.84 1.88 -38.66
N PHE A 113 -38.53 3.00 -38.87
CA PHE A 113 -39.73 3.10 -39.70
C PHE A 113 -39.45 3.98 -40.90
N LEU A 114 -39.73 3.47 -42.10
CA LEU A 114 -39.74 4.27 -43.31
C LEU A 114 -41.12 4.89 -43.47
N ILE A 115 -41.16 6.22 -43.60
CA ILE A 115 -42.35 6.97 -43.99
C ILE A 115 -42.25 7.26 -45.48
N SER A 116 -43.18 6.71 -46.24
CA SER A 116 -43.29 6.85 -47.69
C SER A 116 -44.71 7.18 -48.11
N ASP A 117 -44.91 7.47 -49.40
CA ASP A 117 -46.23 7.78 -49.95
C ASP A 117 -47.18 6.57 -49.82
N ASP A 118 -46.63 5.35 -49.78
CA ASP A 118 -47.35 4.08 -49.60
C ASP A 118 -47.66 3.76 -48.11
N GLY A 119 -47.31 4.65 -47.19
CA GLY A 119 -47.51 4.51 -45.75
C GLY A 119 -46.23 4.28 -44.94
N ILE A 120 -46.42 3.80 -43.70
CA ILE A 120 -45.36 3.58 -42.71
C ILE A 120 -45.05 2.08 -42.62
N ARG A 121 -43.78 1.71 -42.74
CA ARG A 121 -43.34 0.31 -42.61
C ARG A 121 -42.09 0.18 -41.74
N VAL A 122 -41.99 -0.91 -40.98
CA VAL A 122 -40.77 -1.25 -40.22
C VAL A 122 -39.72 -1.74 -41.20
N VAL A 123 -38.57 -1.06 -41.22
CA VAL A 123 -37.43 -1.38 -42.10
C VAL A 123 -36.23 -1.91 -41.32
N GLY A 124 -36.28 -1.94 -39.99
CA GLY A 124 -35.24 -2.57 -39.17
C GLY A 124 -35.62 -2.64 -37.69
N GLU A 125 -35.13 -3.68 -37.01
CA GLU A 125 -35.24 -3.85 -35.57
C GLU A 125 -33.87 -4.26 -35.01
N TYR A 126 -33.46 -3.62 -33.92
CA TYR A 126 -32.22 -3.93 -33.22
C TYR A 126 -32.42 -3.81 -31.71
N LYS A 127 -32.32 -4.95 -31.03
CA LYS A 127 -32.53 -5.05 -29.58
C LYS A 127 -31.35 -5.74 -28.91
N GLY A 128 -31.11 -5.35 -27.67
CA GLY A 128 -30.03 -5.89 -26.88
C GLY A 128 -29.90 -5.19 -25.54
N ARG A 129 -28.72 -5.36 -24.94
CA ARG A 129 -28.32 -4.68 -23.71
C ARG A 129 -26.85 -4.33 -23.84
N THR A 130 -26.47 -3.12 -23.44
CA THR A 130 -25.06 -2.71 -23.39
C THR A 130 -24.34 -3.46 -22.26
N PRO A 131 -23.07 -3.85 -22.44
CA PRO A 131 -22.27 -4.36 -21.35
C PRO A 131 -22.10 -3.32 -20.23
N LYS A 132 -21.75 -3.78 -19.03
CA LYS A 132 -21.34 -2.92 -17.92
C LYS A 132 -19.82 -2.78 -17.95
N ASP A 133 -19.33 -1.55 -17.86
CA ASP A 133 -17.89 -1.31 -17.74
C ASP A 133 -17.44 -1.43 -16.28
N LEU A 134 -16.21 -1.90 -16.08
CA LEU A 134 -15.54 -1.79 -14.80
C LEU A 134 -14.79 -0.47 -14.75
N VAL A 135 -15.12 0.40 -13.80
CA VAL A 135 -14.50 1.72 -13.68
C VAL A 135 -13.82 1.85 -12.33
N PHE A 136 -12.51 2.01 -12.34
CA PHE A 136 -11.74 2.46 -11.20
C PHE A 136 -11.51 3.96 -11.33
N SER A 137 -12.02 4.72 -10.37
CA SER A 137 -11.78 6.14 -10.23
C SER A 137 -11.32 6.45 -8.80
N GLY A 138 -10.34 7.35 -8.65
CA GLY A 138 -9.78 7.69 -7.34
C GLY A 138 -8.92 6.58 -6.72
N SER A 139 -8.96 6.47 -5.39
CA SER A 139 -8.10 5.53 -4.64
C SER A 139 -8.90 4.32 -4.13
N LEU A 140 -8.38 3.11 -4.36
CA LEU A 140 -8.90 1.84 -3.87
C LEU A 140 -7.83 1.15 -3.04
N VAL A 141 -8.17 0.76 -1.82
CA VAL A 141 -7.32 -0.09 -0.97
C VAL A 141 -7.98 -1.46 -0.86
N MET A 142 -7.29 -2.50 -1.29
CA MET A 142 -7.82 -3.86 -1.29
C MET A 142 -7.71 -4.47 0.12
N GLU A 143 -8.80 -5.12 0.52
CA GLU A 143 -8.90 -5.92 1.76
C GLU A 143 -9.07 -7.42 1.47
N LYS A 144 -9.21 -7.76 0.19
CA LYS A 144 -9.36 -9.13 -0.31
C LYS A 144 -8.90 -9.22 -1.76
N GLU A 145 -8.74 -10.43 -2.24
CA GLU A 145 -8.47 -10.70 -3.65
C GLU A 145 -9.61 -10.19 -4.53
N LEU A 146 -9.27 -9.66 -5.70
CA LEU A 146 -10.24 -9.21 -6.70
C LEU A 146 -9.95 -9.89 -8.04
N ASN A 147 -10.99 -10.43 -8.65
CA ASN A 147 -10.94 -11.11 -9.94
C ASN A 147 -12.10 -10.66 -10.82
N PHE A 148 -11.79 -10.07 -11.96
CA PHE A 148 -12.75 -9.50 -12.90
C PHE A 148 -12.63 -10.16 -14.27
N ASP A 149 -13.77 -10.54 -14.86
CA ASP A 149 -13.91 -10.92 -16.27
C ASP A 149 -14.99 -10.01 -16.86
N VAL A 150 -14.58 -8.97 -17.59
CA VAL A 150 -15.44 -7.85 -18.02
C VAL A 150 -15.20 -7.51 -19.49
N HIS A 151 -16.12 -6.79 -20.13
CA HIS A 151 -15.91 -6.39 -21.52
C HIS A 151 -14.89 -5.23 -21.62
N ARG A 152 -15.11 -4.14 -20.88
CA ARG A 152 -14.18 -3.00 -20.81
C ARG A 152 -13.83 -2.66 -19.36
N VAL A 153 -12.57 -2.30 -19.13
CA VAL A 153 -12.10 -1.72 -17.86
C VAL A 153 -11.48 -0.36 -18.11
N PHE A 154 -11.80 0.58 -17.23
CA PHE A 154 -11.29 1.94 -17.22
C PHE A 154 -10.58 2.23 -15.91
N PHE A 155 -9.31 2.62 -15.97
CA PHE A 155 -8.59 3.24 -14.88
C PHE A 155 -8.59 4.76 -15.11
N ALA A 156 -9.65 5.42 -14.68
CA ALA A 156 -9.95 6.82 -15.00
C ALA A 156 -9.32 7.79 -13.99
N GLY A 157 -8.91 8.96 -14.47
CA GLY A 157 -8.49 10.08 -13.61
C GLY A 157 -7.33 9.78 -12.66
N ALA A 158 -6.27 9.14 -13.16
CA ALA A 158 -5.10 8.73 -12.37
C ALA A 158 -5.47 7.85 -11.15
N ALA A 159 -6.35 6.87 -11.38
CA ALA A 159 -6.77 5.92 -10.35
C ALA A 159 -5.56 5.25 -9.66
N LYS A 160 -5.67 5.03 -8.35
CA LYS A 160 -4.64 4.43 -7.50
C LYS A 160 -5.19 3.20 -6.81
N ILE A 161 -4.63 2.03 -7.09
CA ILE A 161 -5.08 0.75 -6.53
C ILE A 161 -3.96 0.18 -5.68
N GLN A 162 -4.16 0.14 -4.36
CA GLN A 162 -3.26 -0.48 -3.40
C GLN A 162 -3.69 -1.92 -3.12
N THR A 163 -2.91 -2.91 -3.53
CA THR A 163 -3.28 -4.33 -3.42
C THR A 163 -3.00 -4.94 -2.05
N ASN A 164 -2.13 -4.35 -1.22
CA ASN A 164 -1.77 -4.87 0.11
C ASN A 164 -1.31 -6.35 0.14
N GLY A 165 -0.73 -6.83 -0.96
CA GLY A 165 -0.32 -8.24 -1.09
C GLY A 165 -1.42 -9.19 -1.56
N PHE A 166 -2.64 -8.69 -1.78
CA PHE A 166 -3.73 -9.49 -2.37
C PHE A 166 -3.56 -9.64 -3.89
N ASN A 167 -4.11 -10.74 -4.41
CA ASN A 167 -4.13 -10.99 -5.84
C ASN A 167 -5.14 -10.08 -6.55
N PHE A 168 -4.69 -9.42 -7.62
CA PHE A 168 -5.48 -8.53 -8.46
C PHE A 168 -5.49 -9.06 -9.90
N LYS A 169 -6.65 -9.55 -10.36
CA LYS A 169 -6.80 -10.17 -11.68
C LYS A 169 -7.87 -9.44 -12.48
N ILE A 170 -7.53 -9.00 -13.68
CA ILE A 170 -8.48 -8.48 -14.66
C ILE A 170 -8.27 -9.21 -15.97
N LYS A 171 -9.35 -9.77 -16.49
CA LYS A 171 -9.49 -10.18 -17.87
C LYS A 171 -10.52 -9.27 -18.52
N ALA A 172 -10.12 -8.58 -19.58
CA ALA A 172 -11.00 -7.69 -20.32
C ALA A 172 -10.79 -7.80 -21.83
N ASP A 173 -11.78 -7.42 -22.62
CA ASP A 173 -11.57 -7.24 -24.06
C ASP A 173 -10.79 -5.94 -24.30
N LYS A 174 -11.16 -4.86 -23.61
CA LYS A 174 -10.50 -3.55 -23.75
C LYS A 174 -10.09 -2.94 -22.41
N ILE A 175 -8.84 -2.45 -22.34
CA ILE A 175 -8.25 -1.81 -21.16
C ILE A 175 -7.92 -0.34 -21.47
N PHE A 176 -8.50 0.58 -20.73
CA PHE A 176 -8.23 2.01 -20.85
C PHE A 176 -7.57 2.53 -19.58
N SER A 177 -6.46 3.27 -19.70
CA SER A 177 -5.76 3.80 -18.53
C SER A 177 -5.32 5.25 -18.70
N GLU A 178 -5.72 6.11 -17.76
CA GLU A 178 -5.40 7.53 -17.75
C GLU A 178 -4.37 7.85 -16.65
N ASN A 179 -3.13 7.40 -16.83
CA ASN A 179 -2.03 7.55 -15.86
C ASN A 179 -2.32 6.91 -14.50
N ALA A 180 -2.98 5.75 -14.51
CA ALA A 180 -3.29 5.03 -13.29
C ALA A 180 -2.06 4.30 -12.71
N GLU A 181 -2.14 3.99 -11.43
CA GLU A 181 -1.12 3.28 -10.67
C GLU A 181 -1.74 2.12 -9.90
N ILE A 182 -1.22 0.91 -10.13
CA ILE A 182 -1.45 -0.26 -9.29
C ILE A 182 -0.19 -0.47 -8.46
N PHE A 183 -0.29 -0.51 -7.13
CA PHE A 183 0.85 -0.73 -6.27
C PHE A 183 0.49 -1.63 -5.09
N THR A 184 1.48 -2.24 -4.47
CA THR A 184 1.29 -3.26 -3.42
C THR A 184 1.38 -2.64 -2.03
N PHE A 185 2.57 -2.16 -1.66
CA PHE A 185 2.84 -1.43 -0.42
C PHE A 185 3.46 -0.06 -0.74
N PRO A 186 3.16 1.00 0.05
CA PRO A 186 3.88 2.26 -0.01
C PRO A 186 5.39 2.08 0.21
N ARG A 187 6.16 3.02 -0.33
CA ARG A 187 7.61 3.05 -0.10
C ARG A 187 7.89 3.17 1.41
N ASN A 188 8.87 2.41 1.89
CA ASN A 188 9.31 2.39 3.29
C ASN A 188 8.32 1.78 4.30
N GLN A 189 7.27 1.09 3.86
CA GLN A 189 6.43 0.35 4.79
C GLN A 189 7.24 -0.80 5.43
N LYS A 190 7.29 -0.83 6.76
CA LYS A 190 7.87 -1.91 7.58
C LYS A 190 6.76 -2.67 8.30
N ALA A 191 6.88 -3.99 8.33
CA ALA A 191 6.07 -4.87 9.17
C ALA A 191 6.55 -4.83 10.62
N THR A 192 5.74 -5.36 11.54
CA THR A 192 6.14 -5.56 12.94
C THR A 192 7.16 -6.68 13.09
N LEU A 193 7.06 -7.72 12.26
CA LEU A 193 7.96 -8.88 12.23
C LEU A 193 8.34 -9.17 10.77
N ALA A 194 7.89 -10.28 10.19
CA ALA A 194 8.15 -10.56 8.78
C ALA A 194 7.31 -9.66 7.85
N GLY A 195 7.96 -9.15 6.81
CA GLY A 195 7.31 -8.42 5.72
C GLY A 195 6.43 -9.32 4.88
N ARG A 196 5.25 -8.82 4.48
CA ARG A 196 4.35 -9.49 3.54
C ARG A 196 4.85 -9.42 2.10
N HIS A 197 4.50 -10.44 1.32
CA HIS A 197 4.75 -10.51 -0.12
C HIS A 197 3.80 -9.57 -0.89
N GLY A 198 4.25 -9.06 -2.04
CA GLY A 198 3.47 -8.16 -2.89
C GLY A 198 2.27 -8.78 -3.63
N GLY A 199 2.09 -10.11 -3.57
CA GLY A 199 0.97 -10.79 -4.23
C GLY A 199 1.12 -10.87 -5.75
N ASN A 200 0.03 -11.05 -6.49
CA ASN A 200 0.05 -11.20 -7.95
C ASN A 200 -0.86 -10.19 -8.65
N VAL A 201 -0.33 -9.49 -9.65
CA VAL A 201 -1.11 -8.65 -10.57
C VAL A 201 -1.17 -9.33 -11.93
N ASN A 202 -2.38 -9.64 -12.41
CA ASN A 202 -2.60 -10.28 -13.71
C ASN A 202 -3.59 -9.47 -14.55
N LEU A 203 -3.11 -8.88 -15.64
CA LEU A 203 -3.92 -8.11 -16.59
C LEU A 203 -3.89 -8.78 -17.96
N VAL A 204 -5.03 -9.29 -18.40
CA VAL A 204 -5.21 -9.91 -19.71
C VAL A 204 -6.21 -9.08 -20.51
N GLY A 205 -5.79 -8.61 -21.68
CA GLY A 205 -6.52 -7.70 -22.55
C GLY A 205 -6.42 -8.12 -24.01
N SER A 206 -7.49 -7.96 -24.79
CA SER A 206 -7.36 -8.03 -26.26
C SER A 206 -6.78 -6.70 -26.78
N GLU A 207 -7.30 -5.57 -26.30
CA GLU A 207 -6.85 -4.24 -26.67
C GLU A 207 -6.49 -3.42 -25.41
N ALA A 208 -5.48 -2.55 -25.51
CA ALA A 208 -5.19 -1.57 -24.47
C ALA A 208 -4.83 -0.19 -25.03
N THR A 209 -5.13 0.86 -24.25
CA THR A 209 -4.86 2.27 -24.61
C THR A 209 -4.48 3.09 -23.37
N GLY A 210 -3.52 4.00 -23.52
CA GLY A 210 -3.15 4.97 -22.48
C GLY A 210 -1.96 4.56 -21.62
N ASN A 211 -1.85 5.09 -20.40
CA ASN A 211 -0.66 4.94 -19.54
C ASN A 211 -1.01 4.22 -18.24
N LEU A 212 -0.29 3.15 -17.91
CA LEU A 212 -0.46 2.39 -16.66
C LEU A 212 0.90 2.17 -15.98
N ARG A 213 0.96 2.43 -14.67
CA ARG A 213 2.11 2.06 -13.82
C ARG A 213 1.73 0.91 -12.90
N ILE A 214 2.61 -0.08 -12.78
CA ILE A 214 2.50 -1.17 -11.81
C ILE A 214 3.76 -1.17 -10.94
N SER A 215 3.59 -0.96 -9.63
CA SER A 215 4.66 -0.88 -8.63
C SER A 215 4.52 -2.02 -7.62
N MET A 216 5.23 -3.11 -7.87
CA MET A 216 5.23 -4.31 -7.03
C MET A 216 6.36 -4.24 -6.01
N ARG A 217 6.03 -4.33 -4.73
CA ARG A 217 6.93 -4.16 -3.60
C ARG A 217 6.65 -5.25 -2.58
N GLY A 218 7.71 -5.79 -2.00
CA GLY A 218 7.60 -6.51 -0.75
C GLY A 218 7.59 -5.55 0.42
N GLU A 219 6.84 -5.87 1.48
CA GLU A 219 6.90 -5.09 2.72
C GLU A 219 8.25 -5.36 3.40
N SER A 220 8.88 -4.33 3.97
CA SER A 220 10.15 -4.52 4.69
C SER A 220 9.91 -5.24 6.02
N GLY A 221 10.89 -6.00 6.48
CA GLY A 221 10.85 -6.63 7.79
C GLY A 221 10.95 -5.62 8.93
N GLY A 222 10.37 -5.97 10.08
CA GLY A 222 10.48 -5.23 11.32
C GLY A 222 11.86 -5.33 11.94
N ASP A 223 12.26 -4.29 12.68
CA ASP A 223 13.53 -4.28 13.38
C ASP A 223 13.47 -5.19 14.62
N GLY A 224 14.61 -5.77 14.98
CA GLY A 224 14.77 -6.48 16.23
C GLY A 224 14.76 -5.54 17.43
N ILE A 225 14.57 -6.11 18.61
CA ILE A 225 14.54 -5.40 19.89
C ILE A 225 15.88 -5.63 20.58
N ASP A 226 16.53 -4.55 21.00
CA ASP A 226 17.78 -4.64 21.75
C ASP A 226 17.60 -5.38 23.09
N GLY A 227 18.63 -6.08 23.51
CA GLY A 227 18.73 -6.68 24.82
C GLY A 227 18.60 -5.61 25.91
N MET A 228 17.85 -5.92 26.97
CA MET A 228 17.69 -4.99 28.08
C MET A 228 18.99 -4.89 28.88
N ASN A 229 19.53 -3.67 29.01
CA ASN A 229 20.69 -3.39 29.86
C ASN A 229 20.35 -3.53 31.34
N TYR A 230 21.34 -3.94 32.13
CA TYR A 230 21.25 -3.92 33.59
C TYR A 230 21.37 -2.49 34.11
N SER A 231 20.48 -2.08 35.00
CA SER A 231 20.52 -0.75 35.63
C SER A 231 21.43 -0.69 36.85
N THR A 232 21.82 -1.84 37.41
CA THR A 232 22.66 -1.93 38.61
C THR A 232 23.76 -2.96 38.45
N ARG A 233 24.85 -2.76 39.20
CA ARG A 233 25.91 -3.74 39.44
C ARG A 233 25.38 -4.95 40.23
N ALA A 234 26.11 -6.07 40.18
CA ALA A 234 25.91 -7.20 41.08
C ALA A 234 26.22 -6.85 42.55
N ALA A 235 25.86 -7.74 43.48
CA ALA A 235 26.02 -7.47 44.90
C ALA A 235 27.51 -7.36 45.31
N ASP A 236 27.83 -6.34 46.09
CA ASP A 236 29.16 -6.17 46.69
C ASP A 236 29.42 -7.25 47.76
N GLY A 237 30.69 -7.58 47.95
CA GLY A 237 31.15 -8.50 48.98
C GLY A 237 31.04 -7.89 50.37
N ALA A 238 30.70 -8.70 51.37
CA ALA A 238 30.68 -8.28 52.76
C ALA A 238 32.10 -7.94 53.26
N SER A 239 32.22 -6.88 54.08
CA SER A 239 33.48 -6.54 54.72
C SER A 239 33.97 -7.64 55.67
N GLY A 240 35.29 -7.77 55.78
CA GLY A 240 35.91 -8.71 56.70
C GLY A 240 35.64 -8.36 58.17
N SER A 241 35.69 -9.38 59.04
CA SER A 241 35.56 -9.17 60.48
C SER A 241 36.73 -8.37 61.04
N ALA A 242 36.47 -7.40 61.92
CA ALA A 242 37.55 -6.68 62.61
C ALA A 242 38.41 -7.64 63.45
N GLY A 243 39.71 -7.37 63.51
CA GLY A 243 40.60 -8.09 64.42
C GLY A 243 40.40 -7.61 65.86
N ALA A 244 40.69 -8.46 66.83
CA ALA A 244 40.71 -8.11 68.24
C ALA A 244 42.13 -8.28 68.80
N HIS A 245 42.50 -7.40 69.73
CA HIS A 245 43.72 -7.52 70.50
C HIS A 245 43.41 -7.32 71.98
N ASP A 246 44.26 -7.87 72.82
CA ASP A 246 44.25 -7.63 74.26
C ASP A 246 45.61 -7.11 74.69
N CYS A 247 45.63 -6.31 75.76
CA CYS A 247 46.82 -5.66 76.26
C CYS A 247 46.99 -5.96 77.75
N ALA A 248 48.05 -6.68 78.10
CA ALA A 248 48.46 -6.80 79.49
C ALA A 248 48.89 -5.44 80.03
N ARG A 249 48.31 -5.07 81.17
CA ARG A 249 48.67 -3.87 81.93
C ARG A 249 49.34 -4.25 83.25
N ALA A 250 50.44 -3.59 83.57
CA ALA A 250 51.07 -3.66 84.88
C ALA A 250 51.24 -2.23 85.41
N LEU A 251 50.80 -2.00 86.65
CA LEU A 251 50.87 -0.68 87.31
C LEU A 251 50.24 0.45 86.48
N GLY A 252 49.18 0.15 85.71
CA GLY A 252 48.47 1.12 84.87
C GLY A 252 49.09 1.37 83.48
N ALA A 253 50.30 0.88 83.21
CA ALA A 253 50.96 0.99 81.91
C ALA A 253 50.69 -0.23 81.02
N ILE A 254 50.49 -0.02 79.72
CA ILE A 254 50.42 -1.10 78.72
C ILE A 254 51.83 -1.67 78.56
N VAL A 255 52.02 -2.95 78.93
CA VAL A 255 53.33 -3.61 78.89
C VAL A 255 53.50 -4.42 77.61
N ARG A 256 52.41 -5.05 77.15
CA ARG A 256 52.39 -5.86 75.94
C ARG A 256 50.98 -6.03 75.42
N CYS A 257 50.76 -5.76 74.14
CA CYS A 257 49.56 -6.16 73.43
C CYS A 257 49.84 -7.40 72.60
N TRP A 258 48.84 -8.26 72.42
CA TRP A 258 48.88 -9.36 71.47
C TRP A 258 47.54 -9.48 70.78
N CYS A 259 47.58 -9.98 69.55
CA CYS A 259 46.36 -10.22 68.79
C CYS A 259 45.60 -11.41 69.39
N THR A 260 44.31 -11.24 69.65
CA THR A 260 43.40 -12.31 70.09
C THR A 260 42.59 -12.87 68.92
N SER A 261 42.32 -12.06 67.88
CA SER A 261 41.83 -12.52 66.59
C SER A 261 42.36 -11.64 65.46
N SER A 262 42.92 -12.25 64.42
CA SER A 262 43.31 -11.50 63.22
C SER A 262 42.08 -10.99 62.47
N PRO A 263 42.17 -9.82 61.81
CA PRO A 263 41.08 -9.35 60.96
C PRO A 263 40.79 -10.32 59.81
N GLY A 264 39.52 -10.63 59.59
CA GLY A 264 39.07 -11.46 58.48
C GLY A 264 39.21 -10.75 57.13
N PRO A 265 39.43 -11.49 56.03
CA PRO A 265 39.44 -10.91 54.69
C PRO A 265 38.05 -10.43 54.31
N GLY A 266 37.98 -9.47 53.40
CA GLY A 266 36.71 -9.13 52.75
C GLY A 266 36.21 -10.29 51.88
N MET A 267 34.90 -10.48 51.84
CA MET A 267 34.28 -11.46 50.94
C MET A 267 34.37 -10.97 49.50
N PRO A 268 34.48 -11.86 48.50
CA PRO A 268 34.46 -11.45 47.10
C PRO A 268 33.11 -10.82 46.73
N GLY A 269 33.13 -9.88 45.79
CA GLY A 269 31.92 -9.38 45.16
C GLY A 269 31.29 -10.43 44.25
N ALA A 270 29.98 -10.38 44.04
CA ALA A 270 29.30 -11.29 43.12
C ALA A 270 29.67 -10.97 41.66
N ASP A 271 29.85 -12.01 40.85
CA ASP A 271 29.98 -11.82 39.40
C ASP A 271 28.69 -11.22 38.83
N GLY A 272 28.83 -10.39 37.80
CA GLY A 272 27.72 -9.84 37.05
C GLY A 272 27.05 -10.90 36.18
N LEU A 273 25.74 -10.75 36.00
CA LEU A 273 24.98 -11.56 35.05
C LEU A 273 25.37 -11.23 33.60
N ASP A 274 25.36 -12.26 32.74
CA ASP A 274 25.52 -12.08 31.30
C ASP A 274 24.42 -11.20 30.72
N GLY A 275 24.77 -10.42 29.69
CA GLY A 275 23.86 -9.56 28.95
C GLY A 275 22.79 -10.37 28.25
N ARG A 276 21.63 -9.74 28.06
CA ARG A 276 20.50 -10.35 27.35
C ARG A 276 20.75 -10.26 25.85
N PRO A 277 20.45 -11.32 25.09
CA PRO A 277 20.56 -11.26 23.63
C PRO A 277 19.57 -10.23 23.06
N GLY A 278 19.95 -9.61 21.95
CA GLY A 278 19.02 -8.87 21.11
C GLY A 278 18.13 -9.83 20.32
N SER A 279 16.95 -9.39 19.89
CA SER A 279 16.07 -10.21 19.06
C SER A 279 16.49 -10.15 17.59
N ASP A 280 16.25 -11.24 16.88
CA ASP A 280 16.33 -11.25 15.42
C ASP A 280 15.39 -10.20 14.82
N SER A 281 15.74 -9.73 13.63
CA SER A 281 14.86 -8.89 12.84
C SER A 281 13.96 -9.70 11.91
N GLY A 282 12.98 -9.05 11.33
CA GLY A 282 12.06 -9.65 10.36
C GLY A 282 12.66 -9.78 8.96
N LYS A 283 12.28 -10.86 8.26
CA LYS A 283 12.58 -11.05 6.83
C LYS A 283 11.83 -10.02 5.99
N GLY A 284 12.45 -9.53 4.93
CA GLY A 284 11.74 -8.76 3.90
C GLY A 284 10.82 -9.63 3.05
N GLY A 285 9.67 -9.09 2.65
CA GLY A 285 8.73 -9.76 1.75
C GLY A 285 9.19 -9.75 0.29
N ASN A 286 8.72 -10.68 -0.53
CA ASN A 286 9.03 -10.69 -1.97
C ASN A 286 8.25 -9.59 -2.71
N SER A 287 8.78 -9.13 -3.85
CA SER A 287 8.14 -8.07 -4.66
C SER A 287 6.72 -8.42 -5.12
N GLY A 288 6.40 -9.71 -5.26
CA GLY A 288 5.20 -10.19 -5.94
C GLY A 288 5.38 -10.28 -7.46
N SER A 289 4.50 -11.03 -8.11
CA SER A 289 4.58 -11.32 -9.55
C SER A 289 3.65 -10.46 -10.40
N VAL A 290 4.09 -10.12 -11.61
CA VAL A 290 3.29 -9.37 -12.61
C VAL A 290 3.14 -10.19 -13.87
N VAL A 291 1.90 -10.30 -14.36
CA VAL A 291 1.59 -10.84 -15.67
C VAL A 291 0.74 -9.83 -16.42
N VAL A 292 1.23 -9.34 -17.56
CA VAL A 292 0.45 -8.49 -18.46
C VAL A 292 0.45 -9.13 -19.85
N LYS A 293 -0.73 -9.41 -20.40
CA LYS A 293 -0.91 -10.00 -21.73
C LYS A 293 -1.92 -9.18 -22.52
N ILE A 294 -1.44 -8.34 -23.43
CA ILE A 294 -2.23 -7.49 -24.31
C ILE A 294 -1.98 -7.92 -25.76
N THR A 295 -3.03 -8.24 -26.50
CA THR A 295 -2.89 -8.69 -27.90
C THR A 295 -2.63 -7.54 -28.87
N THR A 296 -3.27 -6.39 -28.67
CA THR A 296 -3.19 -5.21 -29.54
C THR A 296 -3.01 -3.96 -28.70
N ASP A 297 -2.00 -3.13 -29.01
CA ASP A 297 -1.79 -1.84 -28.36
C ASP A 297 -2.19 -0.67 -29.26
N HIS A 298 -2.91 0.28 -28.68
CA HIS A 298 -3.27 1.54 -29.33
C HIS A 298 -2.68 2.69 -28.50
N ASN A 299 -1.36 2.87 -28.59
CA ASN A 299 -0.59 3.79 -27.73
C ASN A 299 -0.72 3.44 -26.25
N PHE A 300 -0.49 2.17 -25.92
CA PHE A 300 -0.46 1.72 -24.54
C PHE A 300 0.96 1.72 -23.98
N HIS A 301 1.21 2.57 -22.99
CA HIS A 301 2.48 2.62 -22.29
C HIS A 301 2.35 2.00 -20.90
N LEU A 302 3.12 0.94 -20.69
CA LEU A 302 3.17 0.23 -19.42
C LEU A 302 4.54 0.44 -18.76
N ASN A 303 4.55 0.94 -17.53
CA ASN A 303 5.74 0.94 -16.67
C ASN A 303 5.55 -0.07 -15.53
N VAL A 304 6.47 -1.02 -15.38
CA VAL A 304 6.44 -2.03 -14.31
C VAL A 304 7.75 -1.99 -13.54
N GLU A 305 7.64 -1.69 -12.25
CA GLU A 305 8.71 -1.65 -11.28
C GLU A 305 8.49 -2.74 -10.22
N GLN A 306 9.57 -3.45 -9.87
CA GLN A 306 9.57 -4.46 -8.81
C GLN A 306 10.71 -4.17 -7.83
N GLU A 307 10.40 -4.19 -6.54
CA GLU A 307 11.38 -4.06 -5.45
C GLU A 307 11.08 -5.11 -4.38
N ALA A 308 12.09 -5.87 -3.97
CA ALA A 308 11.95 -6.74 -2.80
C ALA A 308 11.91 -5.92 -1.51
N GLY A 309 11.22 -6.45 -0.50
CA GLY A 309 11.26 -5.91 0.85
C GLY A 309 12.65 -6.15 1.46
N ILE A 310 13.15 -5.16 2.21
CA ILE A 310 14.44 -5.27 2.89
C ILE A 310 14.21 -5.86 4.28
N SER A 311 15.11 -6.72 4.74
CA SER A 311 15.14 -7.23 6.12
C SER A 311 15.32 -6.09 7.14
N GLY A 312 14.76 -6.26 8.34
CA GLY A 312 14.94 -5.29 9.42
C GLY A 312 16.37 -5.30 9.98
N ASN A 313 16.70 -4.29 10.79
CA ASN A 313 17.96 -4.28 11.53
C ASN A 313 17.85 -5.21 12.75
N PRO A 314 18.82 -6.11 13.01
CA PRO A 314 18.79 -6.97 14.19
C PRO A 314 18.94 -6.14 15.47
N GLY A 315 18.36 -6.63 16.57
CA GLY A 315 18.56 -6.02 17.89
C GLY A 315 19.96 -6.30 18.42
N HIS A 316 20.57 -5.33 19.08
CA HIS A 316 21.86 -5.49 19.72
C HIS A 316 21.76 -6.24 21.05
N GLY A 317 22.70 -7.12 21.36
CA GLY A 317 22.79 -7.73 22.69
C GLY A 317 23.17 -6.69 23.74
N SER A 318 22.60 -6.77 24.95
CA SER A 318 23.00 -5.87 26.03
C SER A 318 24.39 -6.20 26.56
N GLU A 319 25.05 -5.20 27.15
CA GLU A 319 26.27 -5.46 27.90
C GLU A 319 25.99 -6.38 29.10
N GLY A 320 26.99 -7.18 29.47
CA GLY A 320 26.94 -7.92 30.73
C GLY A 320 26.95 -6.99 31.93
N GLN A 321 26.22 -7.37 32.98
CA GLN A 321 26.17 -6.64 34.23
C GLN A 321 27.57 -6.48 34.83
N GLU A 322 27.87 -5.33 35.42
CA GLU A 322 29.11 -5.17 36.18
C GLU A 322 29.11 -6.07 37.42
N GLY A 323 30.26 -6.68 37.73
CA GLY A 323 30.43 -7.44 38.97
C GLY A 323 30.52 -6.54 40.21
N GLY A 324 30.13 -7.06 41.36
CA GLY A 324 30.18 -6.41 42.66
C GLY A 324 31.61 -6.06 43.08
N HIS A 325 31.79 -5.00 43.84
CA HIS A 325 33.07 -4.72 44.49
C HIS A 325 33.35 -5.79 45.55
N GLY A 326 34.62 -6.15 45.74
CA GLY A 326 35.03 -6.97 46.87
C GLY A 326 34.85 -6.23 48.19
N GLY A 327 34.52 -6.95 49.25
CA GLY A 327 34.38 -6.38 50.59
C GLY A 327 35.70 -5.79 51.10
N ALA A 328 35.61 -4.74 51.90
CA ALA A 328 36.78 -4.16 52.54
C ALA A 328 37.47 -5.18 53.48
N PRO A 329 38.79 -5.14 53.66
CA PRO A 329 39.46 -5.97 54.67
C PRO A 329 38.95 -5.61 56.07
N GLY A 330 38.96 -6.58 56.99
CA GLY A 330 38.72 -6.31 58.40
C GLY A 330 39.72 -5.29 58.95
N ASN A 331 39.24 -4.35 59.78
CA ASN A 331 40.10 -3.32 60.34
C ASN A 331 41.08 -3.93 61.38
N PRO A 332 42.41 -3.77 61.24
CA PRO A 332 43.34 -4.12 62.29
C PRO A 332 43.16 -3.16 63.47
N THR A 333 42.75 -3.68 64.63
CA THR A 333 42.61 -2.86 65.84
C THR A 333 43.94 -2.45 66.46
N SER A 334 45.05 -3.07 66.02
CA SER A 334 46.41 -2.78 66.43
C SER A 334 47.42 -3.28 65.39
N ASN A 335 48.63 -2.73 65.37
CA ASN A 335 49.67 -3.11 64.39
C ASN A 335 50.10 -4.58 64.57
N GLU A 336 49.85 -5.15 65.75
CA GLU A 336 50.16 -6.51 66.15
C GLU A 336 49.26 -7.57 65.50
N CYS A 337 48.08 -7.19 65.00
CA CYS A 337 47.13 -8.13 64.41
C CYS A 337 47.34 -8.43 62.92
N GLY A 338 48.28 -7.73 62.27
CA GLY A 338 48.51 -7.83 60.83
C GLY A 338 47.35 -7.26 60.00
N GLY A 339 47.63 -6.87 58.75
CA GLY A 339 46.59 -6.46 57.81
C GLY A 339 45.84 -7.66 57.24
N SER A 340 44.59 -7.44 56.85
CA SER A 340 43.84 -8.38 56.00
C SER A 340 43.72 -7.85 54.57
N TYR A 341 43.24 -8.69 53.66
CA TYR A 341 43.12 -8.34 52.24
C TYR A 341 41.67 -8.04 51.86
N PRO A 342 41.42 -7.07 50.96
CA PRO A 342 40.09 -6.88 50.40
C PRO A 342 39.65 -8.13 49.65
N GLY A 343 38.34 -8.32 49.56
CA GLY A 343 37.75 -9.31 48.66
C GLY A 343 38.10 -9.00 47.20
N GLN A 344 38.10 -10.01 46.35
CA GLN A 344 38.21 -9.80 44.92
C GLN A 344 36.92 -9.18 44.38
N ASN A 345 37.04 -8.24 43.43
CA ASN A 345 35.87 -7.77 42.69
C ASN A 345 35.29 -8.92 41.86
N GLY A 346 33.97 -8.98 41.79
CA GLY A 346 33.28 -9.84 40.85
C GLY A 346 33.60 -9.44 39.41
N LYS A 347 33.60 -10.42 38.51
CA LYS A 347 33.81 -10.21 37.09
C LYS A 347 32.56 -9.61 36.46
N ARG A 348 32.72 -8.82 35.40
CA ARG A 348 31.59 -8.42 34.54
C ARG A 348 31.06 -9.65 33.81
N GLY A 349 29.74 -9.73 33.67
CA GLY A 349 29.12 -10.73 32.80
C GLY A 349 29.55 -10.56 31.33
N LYS A 350 29.38 -11.59 30.52
CA LYS A 350 29.60 -11.50 29.07
C LYS A 350 28.50 -10.65 28.43
N SER A 351 28.80 -9.95 27.35
CA SER A 351 27.74 -9.30 26.57
C SER A 351 26.81 -10.34 25.94
N GLY A 352 25.54 -9.96 25.81
CA GLY A 352 24.56 -10.71 25.02
C GLY A 352 24.96 -10.74 23.56
N THR A 353 24.51 -11.76 22.84
CA THR A 353 24.69 -11.83 21.39
C THR A 353 23.73 -10.90 20.68
N ASP A 354 24.18 -10.25 19.62
CA ASP A 354 23.29 -9.55 18.68
C ASP A 354 22.33 -10.55 18.03
N GLY A 355 21.13 -10.07 17.71
CA GLY A 355 20.17 -10.81 16.91
C GLY A 355 20.67 -11.06 15.49
N MET A 356 20.03 -11.99 14.80
CA MET A 356 20.34 -12.29 13.41
C MET A 356 19.52 -11.41 12.46
N ARG A 357 20.18 -10.96 11.39
CA ARG A 357 19.51 -10.34 10.26
C ARG A 357 19.12 -11.43 9.25
N PRO A 358 17.83 -11.68 9.00
CA PRO A 358 17.41 -12.62 7.96
C PRO A 358 17.66 -12.04 6.57
N SER A 359 17.41 -12.83 5.53
CA SER A 359 17.58 -12.37 4.15
C SER A 359 16.56 -11.28 3.80
N ASP A 360 16.90 -10.47 2.80
CA ASP A 360 15.91 -9.67 2.10
C ASP A 360 14.91 -10.58 1.37
N GLY A 361 13.83 -9.98 0.87
CA GLY A 361 12.91 -10.66 -0.03
C GLY A 361 13.53 -10.87 -1.41
N GLU A 362 12.81 -11.59 -2.25
CA GLU A 362 13.21 -11.84 -3.63
C GLU A 362 12.38 -11.02 -4.62
N ILE A 363 12.98 -10.69 -5.76
CA ILE A 363 12.24 -10.16 -6.91
C ILE A 363 11.58 -11.34 -7.61
N GLU A 364 10.26 -11.30 -7.69
CA GLU A 364 9.43 -12.34 -8.29
C GLU A 364 9.21 -12.12 -9.80
N LYS A 365 8.55 -13.09 -10.46
CA LYS A 365 8.42 -13.14 -11.91
C LYS A 365 7.68 -11.93 -12.49
N LYS A 366 8.14 -11.46 -13.64
CA LYS A 366 7.51 -10.39 -14.42
C LYS A 366 7.38 -10.85 -15.85
N CYS A 367 6.17 -11.11 -16.33
CA CYS A 367 5.94 -11.50 -17.72
C CYS A 367 5.05 -10.46 -18.41
N ILE A 368 5.58 -9.80 -19.44
CA ILE A 368 4.88 -8.75 -20.17
C ILE A 368 4.84 -9.13 -21.65
N SER A 369 3.65 -9.33 -22.19
CA SER A 369 3.40 -9.51 -23.61
C SER A 369 2.46 -8.41 -24.07
N ILE A 370 2.91 -7.53 -24.97
CA ILE A 370 2.09 -6.46 -25.55
C ILE A 370 2.29 -6.50 -27.07
N GLY A 371 1.22 -6.74 -27.81
CA GLY A 371 1.33 -6.96 -29.24
C GLY A 371 2.08 -8.25 -29.55
N GLN A 372 3.02 -8.18 -30.49
CA GLN A 372 3.97 -9.26 -30.80
C GLN A 372 5.21 -9.24 -29.90
N VAL A 373 5.34 -8.25 -29.00
CA VAL A 373 6.53 -8.07 -28.16
C VAL A 373 6.34 -8.82 -26.84
N VAL A 374 7.19 -9.82 -26.60
CA VAL A 374 7.28 -10.52 -25.32
C VAL A 374 8.53 -10.05 -24.58
N ARG A 375 8.39 -9.69 -23.30
CA ARG A 375 9.46 -9.27 -22.39
C ARG A 375 9.37 -10.07 -21.08
N ASP A 376 10.52 -10.49 -20.59
CA ASP A 376 10.74 -11.00 -19.24
C ASP A 376 10.00 -12.31 -18.85
N CYS A 377 9.44 -13.06 -19.82
CA CYS A 377 8.60 -14.24 -19.54
C CYS A 377 9.33 -15.59 -19.28
N GLU A 378 10.63 -15.58 -18.92
CA GLU A 378 11.41 -16.81 -18.63
C GLU A 378 11.47 -17.17 -17.14
#